data_AF-A0A3C0VDW4-F1
#
_entry.id   AF-A0A3C0VDW4-F1
#
_cell.length_a   1.000
_cell.length_b   1.000
_cell.length_c   1.000
_cell.angle_alpha   90.00
_cell.angle_beta   90.00
_cell.angle_gamma   90.00
#
_symmetry.space_group_name_H-M   'P 1'
#
loop_
_entity.id
_entity.type
_entity.pdbx_description
1 polymer ?
#
loop_
_entity_poly.entity_id
_entity_poly.type
_entity_poly.pdbx_seq_one_letter_code
_entity_poly.pdbx_strand_id
1 'polypeptide(L)' 'MPNLTPARYRRLYEIYPEKARADEASAQYDQHLKARLHALGRTIGTGPGSRRRTPARSRRA' A
#
# COMPACT_ATOMS: atom_id res chain seq x y z
N MET A 1 -1.68 -0.55 0.01
CA MET A 1 -1.70 0.06 1.37
C MET A 1 -2.23 -0.97 2.36
N PRO A 2 -1.36 -1.54 3.22
CA PRO A 2 -1.77 -2.45 4.29
C PRO A 2 -2.71 -1.79 5.29
N ASN A 3 -3.63 -2.56 5.87
CA ASN A 3 -4.49 -2.09 6.95
C ASN A 3 -3.74 -2.23 8.29
N LEU A 4 -3.09 -1.15 8.73
CA LEU A 4 -2.33 -1.08 9.99
C LEU A 4 -3.17 -0.64 11.19
N THR A 5 -4.49 -0.48 11.03
CA THR A 5 -5.39 -0.13 12.13
C THR A 5 -5.40 -1.26 13.17
N PRO A 6 -5.29 -0.96 14.48
CA PRO A 6 -5.42 -1.97 15.53
C PRO A 6 -6.74 -2.74 15.41
N ALA A 7 -6.71 -4.05 15.65
CA ALA A 7 -7.85 -4.95 15.41
C ALA A 7 -9.16 -4.42 16.02
N ARG A 8 -9.11 -3.94 17.28
CA ARG A 8 -10.27 -3.42 18.01
C ARG A 8 -10.97 -2.21 17.36
N TYR A 9 -10.29 -1.48 16.49
CA TYR A 9 -10.84 -0.28 15.82
C TYR A 9 -11.14 -0.50 14.34
N ARG A 10 -10.73 -1.64 13.78
CA ARG A 10 -10.71 -1.82 12.33
C ARG A 10 -12.10 -1.87 11.71
N ARG A 11 -13.04 -2.52 12.40
CA ARG A 11 -14.45 -2.62 11.99
C ARG A 11 -15.22 -1.32 12.23
N LEU A 12 -14.72 -0.43 13.09
CA LEU A 12 -15.28 0.92 13.27
C LEU A 12 -15.02 1.83 12.05
N TYR A 13 -14.12 1.43 11.14
CA TYR A 13 -13.78 2.17 9.93
C TYR A 13 -14.25 1.44 8.66
N GLU A 14 -15.51 1.01 8.68
CA GLU A 14 -16.22 0.36 7.57
C GLU A 14 -16.84 1.39 6.61
N ILE A 15 -16.01 1.91 5.70
CA ILE A 15 -16.41 2.91 4.69
C ILE A 15 -17.24 2.32 3.53
N TYR A 16 -17.33 1.00 3.44
CA TYR A 16 -18.21 0.24 2.55
C TYR A 16 -18.44 -1.15 3.19
N PRO A 17 -19.59 -1.80 2.93
CA PRO A 17 -19.92 -3.09 3.53
C PRO A 17 -18.84 -4.15 3.26
N GLU A 18 -18.51 -4.94 4.27
CA GLU A 18 -17.52 -6.03 4.20
C GLU A 18 -16.17 -5.53 3.67
N LYS A 19 -15.74 -4.38 4.22
CA LYS A 19 -14.49 -3.74 3.82
C LYS A 19 -13.34 -4.74 3.82
N ALA A 20 -12.66 -4.84 2.69
CA ALA A 20 -11.55 -5.78 2.54
C ALA A 20 -10.55 -5.61 3.68
N ARG A 21 -10.25 -6.74 4.34
CA ARG A 21 -9.29 -6.82 5.45
C ARG A 21 -9.79 -6.09 6.70
N ALA A 22 -11.06 -6.27 7.06
CA ALA A 22 -11.62 -5.86 8.35
C ALA A 22 -11.16 -6.78 9.50
N ASP A 23 -10.81 -8.05 9.21
CA ASP A 23 -10.55 -9.08 10.22
C ASP A 23 -9.11 -9.65 10.21
N GLU A 24 -8.26 -9.25 9.25
CA GLU A 24 -6.90 -9.81 9.07
C GLU A 24 -5.85 -9.23 10.04
N ALA A 25 -4.94 -10.06 10.58
CA ALA A 25 -3.84 -9.56 11.41
C ALA A 25 -2.86 -8.69 10.60
N SER A 26 -2.52 -7.50 11.12
CA SER A 26 -1.73 -6.49 10.39
C SER A 26 -0.33 -6.98 9.99
N ALA A 27 0.35 -7.73 10.86
CA ALA A 27 1.71 -8.22 10.63
C ALA A 27 1.77 -9.28 9.52
N GLN A 28 0.78 -10.17 9.46
CA GLN A 28 0.69 -11.22 8.44
C GLN A 28 0.47 -10.60 7.05
N TYR A 29 -0.35 -9.54 6.97
CA TYR A 29 -0.63 -8.86 5.71
C TYR A 29 0.61 -8.18 5.11
N ASP A 30 1.48 -7.53 5.92
CA ASP A 30 2.70 -6.89 5.40
C ASP A 30 3.65 -7.92 4.75
N GLN A 31 3.85 -9.06 5.40
CA GLN A 31 4.67 -10.14 4.88
C GLN A 31 4.08 -10.73 3.60
N HIS A 32 2.77 -10.98 3.58
CA HIS A 32 2.07 -11.50 2.40
C HIS A 32 2.14 -10.52 1.23
N LEU A 33 2.01 -9.22 1.48
CA LEU A 33 2.11 -8.19 0.44
C LEU A 33 3.50 -8.18 -0.18
N LYS A 34 4.56 -8.25 0.64
CA LYS A 34 5.95 -8.31 0.17
C LYS A 34 6.19 -9.57 -0.67
N ALA A 35 5.79 -10.73 -0.17
CA ALA A 35 5.90 -11.99 -0.90
C ALA A 35 5.16 -11.95 -2.25
N ARG A 36 3.94 -11.40 -2.28
CA ARG A 36 3.15 -11.23 -3.50
C ARG A 36 3.83 -10.30 -4.51
N LEU A 37 4.42 -9.19 -4.06
CA LEU A 37 5.15 -8.29 -4.95
C LEU A 37 6.36 -8.99 -5.59
N HIS A 38 7.11 -9.77 -4.82
CA HIS A 38 8.21 -10.57 -5.34
C HIS A 38 7.74 -11.64 -6.34
N ALA A 39 6.65 -12.35 -6.04
CA ALA A 39 6.06 -13.34 -6.95
C ALA A 39 5.59 -12.72 -8.28
N LEU A 40 5.21 -11.44 -8.28
CA LEU A 40 4.85 -10.68 -9.48
C LEU A 40 6.07 -10.10 -10.23
N GLY A 41 7.30 -10.43 -9.82
CA GLY A 41 8.53 -9.87 -10.39
C GLY A 41 8.72 -8.37 -10.10
N ARG A 42 8.08 -7.85 -9.04
CA ARG A 42 8.21 -6.46 -8.60
C ARG A 42 9.18 -6.34 -7.43
N THR A 43 9.65 -5.11 -7.19
CA THR A 43 10.55 -4.76 -6.08
C THR A 43 9.85 -3.88 -5.06
N ILE A 44 10.33 -3.93 -3.82
CA ILE A 44 9.86 -3.05 -2.74
C ILE A 44 10.51 -1.67 -2.92
N GLY A 45 9.70 -0.61 -2.80
CA GLY A 45 10.21 0.76 -2.81
C GLY A 45 11.09 1.04 -1.59
N THR A 46 12.23 1.69 -1.82
CA THR A 46 13.23 1.99 -0.76
C THR A 46 13.11 3.39 -0.17
N GLY A 47 12.19 4.21 -0.67
CA GLY A 47 11.96 5.58 -0.22
C GLY A 47 10.48 5.89 -0.02
N PRO A 48 10.14 7.17 0.24
CA PRO A 48 8.77 7.58 0.58
C PRO A 48 7.70 7.35 -0.50
N GLY A 49 8.08 6.94 -1.72
CA GLY A 49 7.15 6.67 -2.81
C GLY A 49 6.50 7.92 -3.43
N SER A 50 7.09 9.10 -3.24
CA SER A 50 6.58 10.35 -3.81
C SER A 50 6.79 10.42 -5.33
N ARG A 51 6.03 11.30 -5.99
CA ARG A 51 6.14 11.55 -7.44
C ARG A 51 7.57 11.98 -7.79
N ARG A 52 8.20 11.28 -8.75
CA ARG A 52 9.45 11.74 -9.36
C ARG A 52 9.16 12.99 -10.19
N ARG A 53 9.86 14.09 -9.91
CA ARG A 53 9.78 15.31 -10.73
C ARG A 53 10.51 15.02 -12.04
N THR A 54 9.77 14.95 -13.14
CA THR A 54 10.39 15.02 -14.46
C THR A 54 10.89 16.46 -14.66
N PRO A 55 12.16 16.68 -15.06
CA PRO A 55 12.60 18.01 -15.43
C PRO A 55 11.66 18.56 -16.52
N ALA A 56 11.28 19.82 -16.41
CA ALA A 56 10.41 20.46 -17.40
C ALA A 56 11.03 20.25 -18.79
N ARG A 57 10.28 19.64 -19.71
CA ARG A 57 10.69 19.60 -21.11
C ARG A 57 10.99 21.04 -21.52
N SER A 58 12.22 21.32 -21.95
CA SER A 58 12.53 22.62 -22.53
C SER A 58 11.50 22.86 -23.63
N ARG A 59 10.71 23.93 -23.47
CA ARG A 59 9.85 24.40 -24.56
C ARG A 59 10.82 24.77 -25.68
N ARG A 60 10.85 23.97 -26.75
CA ARG A 60 11.56 24.35 -27.96
C ARG A 60 10.93 25.69 -28.39
N ALA A 61 11.77 26.72 -28.46
CA ALA A 61 11.45 27.99 -29.11
C ALA A 61 11.30 27.77 -30.61
#